data_AF-A0A950Z3G2-F1
#
_entry.id   AF-A0A950Z3G2-F1
#
_cell.length_a   1.000
_cell.length_b   1.000
_cell.length_c   1.000
_cell.angle_alpha   90.00
_cell.angle_beta   90.00
_cell.angle_gamma   90.00
#
_symmetry.space_group_name_H-M   'P 1'
#
loop_
_entity.id
_entity.type
_entity.pdbx_description
1 polymer ?
#
loop_
_entity_poly.entity_id
_entity_poly.type
_entity_poly.pdbx_seq_one_letter_code
_entity_poly.pdbx_strand_id
1 'polypeptide(L)' 'GAYTYLMNDTDVRMFEWVRKFNPYDLYSKGRERPNLQEILPYYQDLVSEFFPDQIDW' A
#
# COMPACT_ATOMS: atom_id res chain seq x y z
N GLY A 1 9.37 19.28 -0.05
CA GLY A 1 8.08 18.93 -0.65
C GLY A 1 7.27 20.20 -0.81
N ALA A 2 6.34 20.24 -1.76
CA ALA A 2 5.36 21.32 -1.87
C ALA A 2 4.17 21.09 -0.91
N TYR A 3 3.26 22.05 -0.82
CA TYR A 3 1.98 21.96 -0.08
C TYR A 3 2.06 21.74 1.43
N THR A 4 3.23 21.94 2.06
CA THR A 4 3.37 21.80 3.51
C THR A 4 2.50 22.77 4.31
N TYR A 5 2.14 23.92 3.74
CA TYR A 5 1.23 24.89 4.35
C TYR A 5 -0.23 24.42 4.44
N LEU A 6 -0.59 23.31 3.75
CA LEU A 6 -1.91 22.68 3.85
C LEU A 6 -1.93 21.51 4.84
N MET A 7 -0.77 21.08 5.35
CA MET A 7 -0.67 19.92 6.22
C MET A 7 -1.01 20.28 7.67
N ASN A 8 -1.77 19.42 8.32
CA ASN A 8 -1.96 19.44 9.78
C ASN A 8 -0.95 18.50 10.49
N ASP A 9 -0.95 18.51 11.82
CA ASP A 9 -0.03 17.68 12.63
C ASP A 9 -0.18 16.17 12.36
N THR A 10 -1.38 15.69 12.02
CA THR A 10 -1.60 14.29 11.64
C THR A 10 -0.96 13.97 10.32
N ASP A 11 -1.11 14.84 9.31
CA ASP A 11 -0.49 14.66 8.00
C ASP A 11 1.03 14.60 8.11
N VAL A 12 1.61 15.49 8.94
CA VAL A 12 3.06 15.52 9.18
C VAL A 12 3.54 14.19 9.79
N ARG A 13 2.81 13.63 10.76
CA ARG A 13 3.14 12.32 11.35
C ARG A 13 2.95 11.18 10.35
N MET A 14 1.87 11.19 9.57
CA MET A 14 1.59 10.15 8.58
C MET A 14 2.56 10.18 7.40
N PHE A 15 3.20 11.32 7.14
CA PHE A 15 4.16 11.46 6.05
C PHE A 15 5.36 10.53 6.18
N GLU A 16 5.73 10.12 7.41
CA GLU A 16 6.74 9.09 7.64
C GLU A 16 6.33 7.75 7.00
N TRP A 17 5.09 7.31 7.21
CA TRP A 17 4.56 6.05 6.67
C TRP A 17 4.45 6.10 5.16
N VAL A 18 4.01 7.23 4.59
CA VAL A 18 3.97 7.43 3.13
C VAL A 18 5.38 7.30 2.55
N ARG A 19 6.39 7.93 3.17
CA ARG A 19 7.78 7.82 2.71
C ARG A 19 8.35 6.42 2.85
N LYS A 20 7.94 5.65 3.86
CA LYS A 20 8.35 4.24 4.01
C LYS A 20 7.71 3.35 2.96
N PHE A 21 6.45 3.60 2.60
CA PHE A 21 5.74 2.84 1.58
C PHE A 21 6.21 3.15 0.15
N ASN A 22 6.48 4.42 -0.15
CA ASN A 22 6.75 4.90 -1.50
C ASN A 22 7.89 4.17 -2.26
N PRO A 23 9.02 3.76 -1.64
CA PRO A 23 10.04 2.97 -2.34
C PRO A 23 9.51 1.65 -2.88
N TYR A 24 8.61 0.96 -2.17
CA TYR A 24 8.03 -0.29 -2.63
C TYR A 24 7.13 -0.04 -3.84
N ASP A 25 6.24 0.96 -3.82
CA ASP A 25 5.41 1.28 -4.98
C ASP A 25 6.24 1.75 -6.20
N LEU A 26 7.26 2.58 -5.98
CA LEU A 26 8.03 3.15 -7.07
C LEU A 26 9.00 2.15 -7.70
N TYR A 27 9.73 1.39 -6.89
CA TYR A 27 10.86 0.59 -7.36
C TYR A 27 10.55 -0.90 -7.54
N SER A 28 9.41 -1.41 -7.06
CA SER A 28 8.99 -2.80 -7.34
C SER A 28 8.38 -2.99 -8.74
N LYS A 29 8.18 -1.90 -9.49
CA LYS A 29 7.67 -1.90 -10.87
C LYS A 29 8.74 -2.42 -11.83
N GLY A 30 8.96 -3.73 -11.77
CA GLY A 30 9.85 -4.48 -12.66
C GLY A 30 9.21 -4.78 -14.01
N ARG A 31 10.03 -5.20 -14.97
CA ARG A 31 9.55 -5.63 -16.30
C ARG A 31 8.79 -6.95 -16.25
N GLU A 32 9.19 -7.83 -15.33
CA GLU A 32 8.61 -9.15 -15.15
C GLU A 32 7.48 -9.09 -14.12
N ARG A 33 6.41 -9.83 -14.41
CA ARG A 33 5.26 -9.94 -13.51
C ARG A 33 5.48 -11.09 -12.54
N PRO A 34 5.07 -10.95 -11.27
CA PRO A 34 5.13 -12.05 -10.33
C PRO A 34 4.20 -13.19 -10.76
N ASN A 35 4.54 -14.42 -10.36
CA ASN A 35 3.69 -15.57 -10.58
C ASN A 35 2.47 -15.50 -9.66
N LEU A 36 1.29 -15.22 -10.22
CA LEU A 36 0.05 -15.07 -9.46
C LEU A 36 -0.34 -16.37 -8.73
N GLN A 37 -0.11 -17.54 -9.33
CA GLN A 37 -0.46 -18.81 -8.70
C GLN A 37 0.28 -19.05 -7.37
N GLU A 38 1.51 -18.55 -7.27
CA GLU A 38 2.36 -18.72 -6.08
C GLU A 38 1.99 -17.73 -4.97
N ILE A 39 1.66 -16.49 -5.32
CA ILE A 39 1.43 -15.43 -4.32
C ILE A 39 -0.03 -15.31 -3.87
N LEU A 40 -0.98 -15.77 -4.69
CA LEU A 40 -2.40 -15.59 -4.43
C LEU A 40 -2.86 -16.15 -3.07
N PRO A 41 -2.46 -17.37 -2.63
CA PRO A 41 -2.90 -17.91 -1.34
C PRO A 41 -2.53 -17.00 -0.16
N TYR A 42 -1.30 -16.49 -0.16
CA TYR A 42 -0.82 -15.58 0.88
C TYR A 42 -1.63 -14.28 0.95
N TYR A 43 -1.91 -13.66 -0.19
CA TYR A 43 -2.69 -12.42 -0.21
C TYR A 43 -4.17 -12.66 0.10
N GLN A 44 -4.73 -13.82 -0.25
CA GLN A 44 -6.10 -14.19 0.12
C GLN A 44 -6.27 -14.34 1.63
N ASP A 45 -5.30 -14.96 2.31
CA ASP A 45 -5.30 -15.06 3.78
C ASP A 45 -5.30 -13.67 4.42
N LEU A 46 -4.43 -12.76 3.95
CA LEU A 46 -4.38 -11.38 4.44
C LEU A 46 -5.68 -10.61 4.16
N VAL A 47 -6.24 -10.72 2.96
CA VAL A 47 -7.50 -10.06 2.62
C VAL A 47 -8.62 -10.55 3.55
N SER A 48 -8.68 -11.86 3.82
CA SER A 48 -9.69 -12.45 4.71
C SER A 48 -9.50 -12.03 6.17
N GLU A 49 -8.27 -11.74 6.60
CA GLU A 49 -7.98 -11.22 7.95
C GLU A 49 -8.42 -9.75 8.11
N PHE A 50 -8.20 -8.91 7.10
CA PHE A 50 -8.36 -7.46 7.22
C PHE A 50 -9.65 -6.89 6.63
N PHE A 51 -10.37 -7.65 5.79
CA PHE A 51 -11.56 -7.18 5.07
C PHE A 51 -12.75 -8.15 5.21
N PRO A 52 -14.00 -7.66 5.06
CA PRO A 52 -15.16 -8.54 4.97
C PRO A 52 -15.18 -9.31 3.63
N ASP A 53 -15.86 -10.46 3.62
CA ASP A 53 -15.99 -11.32 2.42
C ASP A 53 -16.59 -10.59 1.21
N GLN A 54 -17.46 -9.61 1.46
CA GLN A 54 -18.08 -8.79 0.43
C GLN A 54 -17.90 -7.31 0.76
N ILE A 55 -17.41 -6.57 -0.23
CA ILE A 55 -17.23 -5.11 -0.18
C ILE A 55 -18.25 -4.48 -1.12
N ASP A 56 -18.92 -3.41 -0.66
CA ASP A 56 -19.81 -2.57 -1.47
C ASP A 56 -18.95 -1.45 -2.08
N TRP A 57 -18.70 -1.52 -3.39
CA TRP A 57 -17.73 -0.70 -4.11
C TRP A 57 -18.36 0.49 -4.85
#